data_AF-A0A973P7S1-F1
#
_entry.id   AF-A0A973P7S1-F1
#
_cell.length_a   1.000
_cell.length_b   1.000
_cell.length_c   1.000
_cell.angle_alpha   90.00
_cell.angle_beta   90.00
_cell.angle_gamma   90.00
#
_symmetry.space_group_name_H-M   'P 1'
#
loop_
_entity.id
_entity.type
_entity.pdbx_description
1 polymer ?
#
loop_
_entity_poly.entity_id
_entity_poly.type
_entity_poly.pdbx_seq_one_letter_code
_entity_poly.pdbx_strand_id
1 'polypeptide(L)'
;MLGWRLLSLVRTVCDGAEGIEPERVARVRALAADLASGLTVSGPVAEAYRLSYNGDFDASAAGWERLKRPHNQAKALLRAASVSARSGDREGAAARLGQARPLAEELRARPLIEEIEALSRRVGAQQPQEAVSELLTPRELEVLRLVTQGRTNRDIAAELFISAKTVSVHVSNILAKLGVTTRGEAAAAAHRLSLLS
;
A
#
# COMPACT_ATOMS: atom_id res chain seq x y z
N MET A 1 13.39 32.40 8.31
CA MET A 1 13.01 31.86 6.98
C MET A 1 14.02 30.86 6.40
N LEU A 2 15.34 31.07 6.54
CA LEU A 2 16.36 30.14 6.03
C LEU A 2 16.25 28.71 6.61
N GLY A 3 15.95 28.55 7.90
CA GLY A 3 15.85 27.23 8.56
C GLY A 3 14.87 26.28 7.87
N TRP A 4 13.65 26.74 7.58
CA TRP A 4 12.63 25.93 6.88
C TRP A 4 13.00 25.61 5.42
N ARG A 5 13.73 26.50 4.73
CA ARG A 5 14.24 26.24 3.37
C ARG A 5 15.37 25.21 3.36
N LEU A 6 16.27 25.28 4.35
CA LEU A 6 17.34 24.29 4.54
C LEU A 6 16.76 22.92 4.82
N LEU A 7 15.79 22.84 5.73
CA LEU A 7 15.05 21.61 6.00
C LEU A 7 14.36 21.06 4.75
N SER A 8 13.73 21.92 3.94
CA SER A 8 13.18 21.52 2.65
C SER A 8 14.24 20.92 1.71
N LEU A 9 15.44 21.51 1.63
CA LEU A 9 16.52 20.98 0.79
C LEU A 9 17.03 19.64 1.31
N VAL A 10 17.25 19.53 2.63
CA VAL A 10 17.64 18.29 3.31
C VAL A 10 16.65 17.17 3.00
N ARG A 11 15.35 17.47 3.01
CA ARG A 11 14.30 16.53 2.63
C ARG A 11 14.39 16.09 1.17
N THR A 12 14.57 17.03 0.23
CA THR A 12 14.73 16.69 -1.20
C THR A 12 15.95 15.77 -1.43
N VAL A 13 17.07 16.04 -0.76
CA VAL A 13 18.27 15.19 -0.82
C VAL A 13 18.00 13.82 -0.23
N CYS A 14 17.31 13.75 0.92
CA CYS A 14 16.94 12.47 1.55
C CYS A 14 16.02 11.62 0.67
N ASP A 15 15.07 12.24 -0.03
CA ASP A 15 14.15 11.54 -0.93
C ASP A 15 14.90 10.90 -2.10
N GLY A 16 15.90 11.58 -2.66
CA GLY A 16 16.74 11.03 -3.75
C GLY A 16 17.75 9.96 -3.30
N ALA A 17 18.12 9.93 -2.03
CA ALA A 17 19.13 9.00 -1.49
C ALA A 17 18.54 7.77 -0.78
N GLU A 18 17.22 7.69 -0.60
CA GLU A 18 16.55 6.66 0.20
C GLU A 18 16.83 5.22 -0.27
N GLY A 19 17.05 5.02 -1.57
CA GLY A 19 17.42 3.72 -2.15
C GLY A 19 18.92 3.40 -2.18
N ILE A 20 19.78 4.37 -1.82
CA ILE A 20 21.25 4.23 -1.90
C ILE A 20 21.84 4.03 -0.50
N GLU A 21 21.48 4.90 0.46
CA GLU A 21 22.03 4.88 1.83
C GLU A 21 20.92 4.99 2.89
N PRO A 22 20.07 3.97 3.05
CA PRO A 22 18.84 4.05 3.85
C PRO A 22 19.09 4.41 5.32
N GLU A 23 20.14 3.87 5.94
CA GLU A 23 20.47 4.18 7.33
C GLU A 23 20.97 5.61 7.55
N ARG A 24 21.68 6.19 6.57
CA ARG A 24 22.15 7.57 6.64
C ARG A 24 20.99 8.53 6.40
N VAL A 25 20.12 8.21 5.45
CA VAL A 25 18.87 8.95 5.21
C VAL A 25 18.00 8.97 6.46
N ALA A 26 17.84 7.83 7.13
CA ALA A 26 17.10 7.75 8.39
C ALA A 26 17.70 8.66 9.48
N ARG A 27 19.03 8.64 9.66
CA ARG A 27 19.75 9.51 10.60
C ARG A 27 19.58 11.00 10.27
N VAL A 28 19.73 11.38 9.01
CA VAL A 28 19.57 12.78 8.57
C VAL A 28 18.12 13.25 8.77
N ARG A 29 17.12 12.39 8.50
CA ARG A 29 15.71 12.71 8.77
C ARG A 29 15.44 12.93 10.26
N ALA A 30 16.02 12.11 11.14
CA ALA A 30 15.89 12.29 12.59
C ALA A 30 16.48 13.63 13.05
N LEU A 31 17.70 13.97 12.60
CA LEU A 31 18.32 15.26 12.90
C LEU A 31 17.51 16.45 12.36
N ALA A 32 16.95 16.31 11.15
CA ALA A 32 16.11 17.34 10.55
C ALA A 32 14.81 17.55 11.33
N ALA A 33 14.19 16.47 11.83
CA ALA A 33 13.00 16.56 12.67
C ALA A 33 13.29 17.21 14.02
N ASP A 34 14.41 16.85 14.65
CA ASP A 34 14.88 17.48 15.89
C ASP A 34 15.09 18.99 15.71
N LEU A 35 15.82 19.38 14.67
CA LEU A 35 16.02 20.80 14.34
C LEU A 35 14.70 21.52 14.04
N ALA A 36 13.77 20.87 13.31
CA ALA A 36 12.46 21.45 13.00
C ALA A 36 11.64 21.76 14.25
N SER A 37 11.77 20.94 15.30
CA SER A 37 11.03 21.12 16.55
C SER A 37 11.41 22.41 17.30
N GLY A 38 12.65 22.87 17.15
CA GLY A 38 13.17 24.09 17.78
C GLY A 38 13.02 25.37 16.94
N LEU A 39 12.56 25.27 15.69
CA LEU A 39 12.42 26.44 14.82
C LEU A 39 11.11 27.19 15.07
N THR A 40 11.21 28.51 15.17
CA THR A 40 10.03 29.37 15.19
C THR A 40 9.24 29.22 13.88
N VAL A 41 7.93 29.00 14.02
CA VAL A 41 7.00 29.02 12.90
C VAL A 41 6.62 30.47 12.60
N SER A 42 6.89 30.93 11.40
CA SER A 42 6.45 32.25 10.96
C SER A 42 5.84 32.14 9.57
N GLY A 43 4.54 32.38 9.51
CA GLY A 43 3.75 32.35 8.30
C GLY A 43 3.34 30.94 7.83
N PRO A 44 2.46 30.89 6.81
CA PRO A 44 1.76 29.66 6.42
C PRO A 44 2.67 28.61 5.75
N VAL A 45 3.76 29.03 5.10
CA VAL A 45 4.74 28.10 4.49
C VAL A 45 5.52 27.34 5.56
N ALA A 46 5.94 28.03 6.62
CA ALA A 46 6.64 27.42 7.75
C ALA A 46 5.73 26.42 8.46
N GLU A 47 4.45 26.78 8.62
CA GLU A 47 3.45 25.92 9.26
C GLU A 47 3.19 24.64 8.45
N ALA A 48 3.00 24.75 7.14
CA ALA A 48 2.82 23.58 6.28
C ALA A 48 4.03 22.64 6.31
N TYR A 49 5.25 23.18 6.42
CA TYR A 49 6.44 22.35 6.62
C TYR A 49 6.49 21.70 8.00
N ARG A 50 6.17 22.44 9.08
CA ARG A 50 6.13 21.88 10.43
C ARG A 50 5.18 20.69 10.51
N LEU A 51 3.96 20.81 9.95
CA LEU A 51 2.98 19.73 9.90
C LEU A 51 3.54 18.47 9.24
N SER A 52 4.22 18.63 8.09
CA SER A 52 4.89 17.51 7.42
C SER A 52 6.01 16.88 8.26
N TYR A 53 6.77 17.64 9.04
CA TYR A 53 7.81 17.09 9.92
C TYR A 53 7.25 16.38 11.14
N ASN A 54 6.10 16.82 11.64
CA ASN A 54 5.39 16.20 12.75
C ASN A 54 4.58 14.96 12.34
N GLY A 55 4.60 14.59 11.06
CA GLY A 55 3.86 13.44 10.52
C GLY A 55 2.40 13.73 10.18
N ASP A 56 1.92 14.95 10.36
CA ASP A 56 0.56 15.37 9.97
C ASP A 56 0.55 15.77 8.48
N PHE A 57 0.65 14.75 7.63
CA PHE A 57 0.80 14.93 6.19
C PHE A 57 -0.49 15.42 5.52
N ASP A 58 -1.67 15.08 6.05
CA ASP A 58 -2.95 15.56 5.52
C ASP A 58 -3.15 17.05 5.81
N ALA A 59 -2.90 17.50 7.04
CA ALA A 59 -2.96 18.94 7.35
C ALA A 59 -1.89 19.74 6.59
N SER A 60 -0.70 19.14 6.40
CA SER A 60 0.34 19.71 5.52
C SER A 60 -0.17 19.86 4.09
N ALA A 61 -0.81 18.83 3.51
CA ALA A 61 -1.36 18.88 2.16
C ALA A 61 -2.40 20.02 2.00
N ALA A 62 -3.34 20.14 2.93
CA ALA A 62 -4.32 21.24 2.96
C ALA A 62 -3.66 22.62 3.13
N GLY A 63 -2.53 22.69 3.85
CA GLY A 63 -1.70 23.89 3.92
C GLY A 63 -1.14 24.29 2.55
N TRP A 64 -0.58 23.34 1.80
CA TRP A 64 -0.02 23.58 0.47
C TRP A 64 -1.07 23.91 -0.58
N GLU A 65 -2.26 23.32 -0.48
CA GLU A 65 -3.41 23.63 -1.32
C GLU A 65 -3.79 25.11 -1.21
N ARG A 66 -4.01 25.59 0.02
CA ARG A 66 -4.34 27.01 0.28
C ARG A 66 -3.27 27.97 -0.23
N LEU A 67 -2.01 27.53 -0.22
CA LEU A 67 -0.87 28.27 -0.74
C LEU A 67 -0.67 28.14 -2.26
N LYS A 68 -1.52 27.37 -2.94
CA LYS A 68 -1.44 27.05 -4.38
C LYS A 68 -0.06 26.52 -4.77
N ARG A 69 0.46 25.57 -3.98
CA ARG A 69 1.73 24.87 -4.21
C ARG A 69 1.47 23.40 -4.56
N PRO A 70 1.01 23.09 -5.79
CA PRO A 70 0.54 21.75 -6.17
C PRO A 70 1.63 20.68 -6.02
N HIS A 71 2.89 21.01 -6.28
CA HIS A 71 4.00 20.04 -6.10
C HIS A 71 4.16 19.62 -4.64
N ASN A 72 4.13 20.59 -3.72
CA ASN A 72 4.25 20.32 -2.28
C ASN A 72 3.02 19.58 -1.74
N GLN A 73 1.83 19.92 -2.24
CA GLN A 73 0.58 19.24 -1.91
C GLN A 73 0.63 17.77 -2.33
N ALA A 74 1.00 17.50 -3.58
CA ALA A 74 1.12 16.13 -4.10
C ALA A 74 2.13 15.29 -3.32
N LYS A 75 3.28 15.85 -2.96
CA LYS A 75 4.28 15.17 -2.10
C LYS A 75 3.73 14.87 -0.71
N ALA A 76 3.00 15.81 -0.09
CA ALA A 76 2.39 15.59 1.22
C ALA A 76 1.32 14.48 1.16
N LEU A 77 0.46 14.48 0.14
CA LEU A 77 -0.55 13.42 -0.09
C LEU A 77 0.09 12.04 -0.31
N LEU A 78 1.18 11.95 -1.07
CA LEU A 78 1.90 10.69 -1.27
C LEU A 78 2.48 10.15 0.05
N ARG A 79 3.00 11.02 0.92
CA ARG A 79 3.49 10.63 2.24
C ARG A 79 2.36 10.20 3.17
N ALA A 80 1.24 10.92 3.18
CA ALA A 80 0.03 10.53 3.91
C ALA A 80 -0.46 9.14 3.44
N ALA A 81 -0.52 8.91 2.12
CA ALA A 81 -0.88 7.61 1.56
C ALA A 81 0.08 6.49 1.98
N SER A 82 1.38 6.78 2.03
CA SER A 82 2.40 5.82 2.50
C SER A 82 2.20 5.43 3.96
N VAL A 83 1.81 6.38 4.81
CA VAL A 83 1.50 6.12 6.22
C VAL A 83 0.25 5.26 6.33
N SER A 84 -0.86 5.66 5.68
CA SER A 84 -2.10 4.86 5.65
C SER A 84 -1.86 3.43 5.19
N ALA A 85 -1.09 3.25 4.12
CA ALA A 85 -0.76 1.93 3.59
C ALA A 85 0.03 1.07 4.61
N ARG A 86 0.95 1.67 5.37
CA ARG A 86 1.71 0.96 6.43
C ARG A 86 0.84 0.58 7.63
N SER A 87 -0.18 1.38 7.93
CA SER A 87 -1.15 1.08 8.99
C SER A 87 -2.29 0.15 8.54
N GLY A 88 -2.32 -0.28 7.28
CA GLY A 88 -3.38 -1.16 6.73
C GLY A 88 -4.62 -0.43 6.20
N ASP A 89 -4.68 0.90 6.33
CA ASP A 89 -5.74 1.75 5.77
C ASP A 89 -5.55 1.90 4.25
N ARG A 90 -5.96 0.88 3.50
CA ARG A 90 -5.81 0.83 2.03
C ARG A 90 -6.73 1.82 1.33
N GLU A 91 -7.95 1.97 1.80
CA GLU A 91 -8.94 2.90 1.23
C GLU A 91 -8.44 4.34 1.39
N GLY A 92 -7.99 4.72 2.59
CA GLY A 92 -7.41 6.03 2.82
C GLY A 92 -6.11 6.24 2.05
N ALA A 93 -5.29 5.21 1.83
CA ALA A 93 -4.12 5.31 0.96
C ALA A 93 -4.52 5.57 -0.50
N ALA A 94 -5.49 4.81 -1.03
CA ALA A 94 -5.98 4.95 -2.40
C ALA A 94 -6.63 6.33 -2.65
N ALA A 95 -7.44 6.82 -1.70
CA ALA A 95 -8.07 8.14 -1.79
C ALA A 95 -7.03 9.26 -1.92
N ARG A 96 -5.98 9.23 -1.10
CA ARG A 96 -4.88 10.22 -1.13
C ARG A 96 -4.05 10.13 -2.41
N LEU A 97 -3.80 8.92 -2.91
CA LEU A 97 -3.12 8.71 -4.20
C LEU A 97 -3.95 9.26 -5.37
N GLY A 98 -5.27 9.07 -5.33
CA GLY A 98 -6.21 9.63 -6.30
C GLY A 98 -6.20 11.16 -6.33
N GLN A 99 -5.98 11.81 -5.18
CA GLN A 99 -5.81 13.27 -5.11
C GLN A 99 -4.42 13.72 -5.58
N ALA A 100 -3.36 12.97 -5.26
CA ALA A 100 -1.99 13.34 -5.61
C ALA A 100 -1.70 13.24 -7.12
N ARG A 101 -2.29 12.24 -7.78
CA ARG A 101 -2.05 11.93 -9.20
C ARG A 101 -2.32 13.10 -10.16
N PRO A 102 -3.53 13.72 -10.18
CA PRO A 102 -3.81 14.80 -11.13
C PRO A 102 -2.88 16.00 -10.94
N LEU A 103 -2.49 16.31 -9.70
CA LEU A 103 -1.53 17.39 -9.40
C LEU A 103 -0.14 17.08 -10.00
N ALA A 104 0.31 15.83 -9.90
CA ALA A 104 1.59 15.42 -10.47
C ALA A 104 1.56 15.39 -12.00
N GLU A 105 0.44 14.97 -12.59
CA GLU A 105 0.20 14.94 -14.04
C GLU A 105 0.16 16.35 -14.64
N GLU A 106 -0.56 17.29 -14.00
CA GLU A 106 -0.61 18.69 -14.42
C GLU A 106 0.79 19.32 -14.46
N LEU A 107 1.61 19.01 -13.45
CA LEU A 107 2.99 19.48 -13.35
C LEU A 107 3.96 18.72 -14.27
N ARG A 108 3.51 17.64 -14.92
CA ARG A 108 4.35 16.70 -15.67
C ARG A 108 5.55 16.19 -14.85
N ALA A 109 5.36 16.02 -13.54
CA ALA A 109 6.38 15.62 -12.60
C ALA A 109 6.62 14.10 -12.68
N ARG A 110 7.30 13.64 -13.74
CA ARG A 110 7.49 12.21 -14.04
C ARG A 110 7.97 11.36 -12.86
N PRO A 111 9.00 11.75 -12.09
CA PRO A 111 9.43 10.95 -10.93
C PRO A 111 8.33 10.78 -9.89
N LEU A 112 7.55 11.84 -9.64
CA LEU A 112 6.47 11.80 -8.67
C LEU A 112 5.29 10.92 -9.14
N ILE A 113 5.00 10.94 -10.44
CA ILE A 113 3.99 10.05 -11.04
C ILE A 113 4.42 8.58 -10.85
N GLU A 114 5.69 8.26 -11.13
CA GLU A 114 6.23 6.91 -10.98
C GLU A 114 6.16 6.42 -9.52
N GLU A 115 6.47 7.29 -8.56
CA GLU A 115 6.33 6.98 -7.12
C GLU A 115 4.86 6.72 -6.72
N ILE A 116 3.93 7.56 -7.18
CA ILE A 116 2.49 7.40 -6.95
C ILE A 116 2.01 6.07 -7.52
N GLU A 117 2.39 5.73 -8.74
CA GLU A 117 2.02 4.48 -9.39
C GLU A 117 2.64 3.26 -8.67
N ALA A 118 3.89 3.36 -8.24
CA ALA A 118 4.55 2.28 -7.49
C ALA A 118 3.83 2.01 -6.16
N LEU A 119 3.45 3.05 -5.42
CA LEU A 119 2.68 2.87 -4.18
C LEU A 119 1.27 2.36 -4.47
N SER A 120 0.61 2.87 -5.51
CA SER A 120 -0.72 2.41 -5.92
C SER A 120 -0.73 0.92 -6.26
N ARG A 121 0.29 0.45 -6.99
CA ARG A 121 0.49 -0.98 -7.25
C ARG A 121 0.69 -1.77 -5.96
N ARG A 122 1.41 -1.26 -4.96
CA ARG A 122 1.60 -1.95 -3.67
C ARG A 122 0.32 -2.02 -2.85
N VAL A 123 -0.44 -0.93 -2.79
CA VAL A 123 -1.75 -0.87 -2.11
C VAL A 123 -2.74 -1.84 -2.77
N GLY A 124 -2.75 -1.90 -4.11
CA GLY A 124 -3.57 -2.84 -4.88
C GLY A 124 -3.06 -4.29 -4.88
N ALA A 125 -1.76 -4.53 -4.95
CA ALA A 125 -1.17 -5.88 -4.95
C ALA A 125 -1.19 -6.56 -3.57
N GLN A 126 -1.47 -5.80 -2.50
CA GLN A 126 -1.81 -6.36 -1.18
C GLN A 126 -3.30 -6.70 -1.04
N GLN A 127 -4.12 -6.55 -2.08
CA GLN A 127 -5.52 -7.01 -2.10
C GLN A 127 -5.81 -8.52 -2.25
N PRO A 128 -4.88 -9.48 -2.40
CA PRO A 128 -5.33 -10.82 -2.72
C PRO A 128 -5.67 -11.67 -1.48
N GLN A 129 -5.66 -11.10 -0.26
CA GLN A 129 -5.94 -11.85 0.96
C GLN A 129 -7.41 -11.78 1.42
N GLU A 130 -8.05 -10.62 1.40
CA GLU A 130 -9.46 -10.46 1.83
C GLU A 130 -10.44 -10.70 0.69
N ALA A 131 -10.20 -10.11 -0.49
CA ALA A 131 -11.08 -10.26 -1.64
C ALA A 131 -11.16 -11.73 -2.13
N VAL A 132 -10.08 -12.51 -2.03
CA VAL A 132 -10.08 -13.91 -2.47
C VAL A 132 -10.75 -14.85 -1.45
N SER A 133 -10.64 -14.54 -0.15
CA SER A 133 -11.40 -15.24 0.89
C SER A 133 -12.91 -14.98 0.73
N GLU A 134 -13.31 -13.75 0.39
CA GLU A 134 -14.71 -13.38 0.12
C GLU A 134 -15.24 -13.96 -1.21
N LEU A 135 -14.38 -14.25 -2.18
CA LEU A 135 -14.76 -14.89 -3.46
C LEU A 135 -15.08 -16.38 -3.32
N LEU A 136 -14.46 -17.07 -2.36
CA LEU A 136 -14.69 -18.49 -2.11
C LEU A 136 -15.84 -18.68 -1.11
N THR A 137 -16.76 -19.55 -1.45
CA THR A 137 -17.81 -19.97 -0.51
C THR A 137 -17.19 -20.76 0.64
N PRO A 138 -17.84 -20.84 1.83
CA PRO A 138 -17.36 -21.65 2.95
C PRO A 138 -17.04 -23.10 2.55
N ARG A 139 -17.89 -23.68 1.68
CA ARG A 139 -17.68 -25.05 1.18
C ARG A 139 -16.48 -25.17 0.24
N GLU A 140 -16.21 -24.16 -0.57
CA GLU A 140 -15.01 -24.13 -1.42
C GLU A 140 -13.73 -23.96 -0.59
N LEU A 141 -13.77 -23.22 0.53
CA LEU A 141 -12.65 -23.12 1.47
C LEU A 141 -12.34 -24.46 2.14
N GLU A 142 -13.36 -25.21 2.57
CA GLU A 142 -13.20 -26.57 3.12
C GLU A 142 -12.53 -27.50 2.10
N VAL A 143 -13.01 -27.49 0.85
CA VAL A 143 -12.43 -28.30 -0.24
C VAL A 143 -10.98 -27.86 -0.52
N LEU A 144 -10.70 -26.56 -0.59
CA LEU A 144 -9.35 -26.03 -0.81
C LEU A 144 -8.38 -26.45 0.30
N ARG A 145 -8.83 -26.49 1.56
CA ARG A 145 -8.03 -26.97 2.70
C ARG A 145 -7.62 -28.43 2.56
N LEU A 146 -8.49 -29.28 2.04
CA LEU A 146 -8.14 -30.69 1.81
C LEU A 146 -7.26 -30.86 0.56
N VAL A 147 -7.42 -29.99 -0.45
CA VAL A 147 -6.54 -29.95 -1.61
C VAL A 147 -5.10 -29.59 -1.23
N THR A 148 -4.88 -28.62 -0.33
CA THR A 148 -3.53 -28.25 0.14
C THR A 148 -2.86 -29.36 0.94
N GLN A 149 -3.64 -30.22 1.60
CA GLN A 149 -3.14 -31.43 2.26
C GLN A 149 -2.81 -32.58 1.28
N GLY A 150 -3.00 -32.39 -0.02
CA GLY A 150 -2.71 -33.40 -1.04
C GLY A 150 -3.80 -34.47 -1.22
N ARG A 151 -4.98 -34.30 -0.61
CA ARG A 151 -6.09 -35.28 -0.73
C ARG A 151 -6.59 -35.41 -2.17
N THR A 152 -7.07 -36.59 -2.54
CA THR A 152 -7.72 -36.81 -3.85
C THR A 152 -9.20 -36.46 -3.79
N ASN A 153 -9.87 -36.27 -4.93
CA ASN A 153 -11.31 -36.00 -4.95
C ASN A 153 -12.14 -37.13 -4.30
N ARG A 154 -11.62 -38.37 -4.26
CA ARG A 154 -12.28 -39.50 -3.58
C ARG A 154 -12.14 -39.38 -2.06
N ASP A 155 -10.96 -38.99 -1.57
CA ASP A 155 -10.72 -38.78 -0.14
C ASP A 155 -11.55 -37.60 0.39
N ILE A 156 -11.54 -36.49 -0.35
CA ILE A 156 -12.34 -35.28 -0.03
C ILE A 156 -13.83 -35.62 -0.02
N ALA A 157 -14.29 -36.41 -0.98
CA ALA A 157 -15.68 -36.86 -1.05
C ALA A 157 -16.08 -37.69 0.17
N ALA A 158 -15.20 -38.58 0.63
CA ALA A 158 -15.43 -39.39 1.83
C ALA A 158 -15.46 -38.52 3.10
N GLU A 159 -14.53 -37.58 3.23
CA GLU A 159 -14.43 -36.70 4.41
C GLU A 159 -15.59 -35.71 4.50
N LEU A 160 -16.05 -35.20 3.36
CA LEU A 160 -17.11 -34.20 3.28
C LEU A 160 -18.51 -34.79 3.05
N PHE A 161 -18.62 -36.13 3.02
CA PHE A 161 -19.86 -36.90 2.77
C PHE A 161 -20.62 -36.48 1.50
N ILE A 162 -19.91 -36.30 0.39
CA ILE A 162 -20.47 -35.91 -0.92
C ILE A 162 -19.88 -36.77 -2.05
N SER A 163 -20.39 -36.64 -3.28
CA SER A 163 -19.84 -37.39 -4.42
C SER A 163 -18.50 -36.83 -4.91
N ALA A 164 -17.62 -37.69 -5.43
CA ALA A 164 -16.36 -37.25 -6.07
C ALA A 164 -16.61 -36.35 -7.29
N LYS A 165 -17.76 -36.48 -7.97
CA LYS A 165 -18.18 -35.58 -9.04
C LYS A 165 -18.48 -34.17 -8.50
N THR A 166 -19.14 -34.06 -7.36
CA THR A 166 -19.42 -32.79 -6.68
C THR A 166 -18.11 -32.10 -6.27
N VAL A 167 -17.17 -32.86 -5.69
CA VAL A 167 -15.82 -32.32 -5.38
C VAL A 167 -15.13 -31.79 -6.63
N SER A 168 -15.21 -32.51 -7.75
CA SER A 168 -14.62 -32.04 -9.02
C SER A 168 -15.19 -30.69 -9.46
N VAL A 169 -16.50 -30.46 -9.26
CA VAL A 169 -17.13 -29.17 -9.58
C VAL A 169 -16.61 -28.07 -8.66
N HIS A 170 -16.51 -28.32 -7.35
CA HIS A 170 -15.93 -27.35 -6.42
C HIS A 170 -14.49 -27.01 -6.76
N VAL A 171 -13.65 -28.01 -7.08
CA VAL A 171 -12.26 -27.78 -7.52
C VAL A 171 -12.21 -26.93 -8.77
N SER A 172 -13.04 -27.21 -9.79
CA SER A 172 -13.09 -26.37 -11.00
C SER A 172 -13.48 -24.92 -10.69
N ASN A 173 -14.46 -24.70 -9.82
CA ASN A 173 -14.87 -23.35 -9.40
C ASN A 173 -13.76 -22.63 -8.63
N ILE A 174 -13.07 -23.34 -7.73
CA ILE A 174 -11.92 -22.81 -6.99
C ILE A 174 -10.81 -22.39 -7.97
N LEU A 175 -10.45 -23.23 -8.94
CA LEU A 175 -9.43 -22.91 -9.94
C LEU A 175 -9.81 -21.64 -10.72
N ALA A 176 -11.06 -21.55 -11.19
CA ALA A 176 -11.56 -20.38 -11.90
C ALA A 176 -11.51 -19.11 -11.04
N LYS A 177 -11.97 -19.18 -9.78
CA LYS A 177 -11.98 -18.05 -8.84
C LYS A 177 -10.58 -17.60 -8.42
N LEU A 178 -9.64 -18.54 -8.32
CA LEU A 178 -8.23 -18.26 -8.02
C LEU A 178 -7.41 -17.88 -9.26
N GLY A 179 -7.99 -17.96 -10.46
CA GLY A 179 -7.30 -17.64 -11.71
C GLY A 179 -6.16 -18.59 -12.05
N VAL A 180 -6.26 -19.86 -11.62
CA VAL A 180 -5.24 -20.89 -11.84
C VAL A 180 -5.81 -22.06 -12.64
N THR A 181 -4.94 -22.91 -13.18
CA THR A 181 -5.33 -24.00 -14.08
C THR A 181 -5.13 -25.38 -13.48
N THR A 182 -4.28 -25.51 -12.45
CA THR A 182 -3.97 -26.80 -11.82
C THR A 182 -4.24 -26.81 -10.33
N ARG A 183 -4.53 -28.01 -9.80
CA ARG A 183 -4.69 -28.21 -8.34
C ARG A 183 -3.45 -27.79 -7.54
N GLY A 184 -2.26 -27.98 -8.13
CA GLY A 184 -0.99 -27.62 -7.49
C GLY A 184 -0.83 -26.11 -7.42
N GLU A 185 -1.19 -25.40 -8.48
CA GLU A 185 -1.25 -23.94 -8.49
C GLU A 185 -2.26 -23.40 -7.50
N ALA A 186 -3.43 -24.04 -7.36
CA ALA A 186 -4.42 -23.68 -6.33
C ALA A 186 -3.86 -23.85 -4.92
N ALA A 187 -3.17 -24.95 -4.64
CA ALA A 187 -2.55 -25.17 -3.33
C ALA A 187 -1.45 -24.12 -3.05
N ALA A 188 -0.59 -23.86 -4.03
CA ALA A 188 0.44 -22.82 -3.92
C ALA A 188 -0.18 -21.42 -3.75
N ALA A 189 -1.27 -21.12 -4.45
CA ALA A 189 -2.01 -19.87 -4.30
C ALA A 189 -2.59 -19.74 -2.89
N ALA A 190 -3.22 -20.79 -2.35
CA ALA A 190 -3.79 -20.77 -1.00
C ALA A 190 -2.74 -20.41 0.07
N HIS A 191 -1.50 -20.92 -0.05
CA HIS A 191 -0.40 -20.57 0.83
C HIS A 191 0.12 -19.15 0.61
N ARG A 192 0.35 -18.73 -0.64
CA ARG A 192 0.81 -17.37 -0.97
C ARG A 192 -0.17 -16.28 -0.49
N LEU A 193 -1.46 -16.61 -0.52
CA LEU A 193 -2.54 -15.71 -0.16
C LEU A 193 -2.99 -15.86 1.31
N SER A 194 -2.36 -16.76 2.07
CA SER A 194 -2.69 -17.04 3.48
C SER A 194 -4.18 -17.28 3.72
N LEU A 195 -4.87 -17.92 2.77
CA LEU A 195 -6.31 -18.21 2.85
C LEU A 195 -6.65 -19.30 3.88
N LEU A 196 -5.63 -20.05 4.30
CA LEU A 196 -5.74 -21.19 5.19
C LEU A 196 -4.66 -21.04 6.26
N SER A 197 -5.08 -20.66 7.46
CA SER A 197 -4.29 -20.67 8.69
C SER A 197 -4.37 -22.03 9.38
#